data_AF-A0A3D5X4E1-F1
#
_entry.id   AF-A0A3D5X4E1-F1
#
_cell.length_a   1.000
_cell.length_b   1.000
_cell.length_c   1.000
_cell.angle_alpha   90.00
_cell.angle_beta   90.00
_cell.angle_gamma   90.00
#
_symmetry.space_group_name_H-M   'P 1'
#
loop_
_entity.id
_entity.type
_entity.pdbx_description
1 polymer ?
#
loop_
_entity_poly.entity_id
_entity_poly.type
_entity_poly.pdbx_seq_one_letter_code
_entity_poly.pdbx_strand_id
1 'polypeptide(L)'
;MKRIFIAVLFSVSLLTARAQVNPVELSGDILHLAIPGAAFASTLIWSEEEYKGTWQFIWAAGVSTVVTYGLKYAINKERPNGEEHAFPSGHASRAFMGAAFAQRKFG
;
A
#
# COMPACT_ATOMS: atom_id res chain seq x y z
N MET A 1 -45.26 16.90 -9.29
CA MET A 1 -44.53 17.80 -8.36
C MET A 1 -43.84 17.07 -7.21
N LYS A 2 -44.55 16.27 -6.39
CA LYS A 2 -43.93 15.55 -5.24
C LYS A 2 -42.75 14.64 -5.59
N ARG A 3 -42.79 13.93 -6.73
CA ARG A 3 -41.70 13.03 -7.18
C ARG A 3 -40.41 13.78 -7.57
N ILE A 4 -40.55 14.96 -8.18
CA ILE A 4 -39.42 15.82 -8.54
C ILE A 4 -38.78 16.39 -7.28
N PHE A 5 -39.60 16.80 -6.31
CA PHE A 5 -39.12 17.32 -5.03
C PHE A 5 -38.32 16.27 -4.24
N ILE A 6 -38.76 15.01 -4.23
CA ILE A 6 -38.03 13.90 -3.60
C ILE A 6 -36.71 13.62 -4.32
N ALA A 7 -36.68 13.65 -5.66
CA ALA A 7 -35.46 13.44 -6.43
C ALA A 7 -34.41 14.55 -6.20
N VAL A 8 -34.88 15.80 -6.05
CA VAL A 8 -34.02 16.94 -5.70
C VAL A 8 -33.49 16.81 -4.27
N LEU A 9 -34.34 16.47 -3.30
CA LEU A 9 -33.92 16.20 -1.92
C LEU A 9 -32.91 15.05 -1.80
N PHE A 10 -33.10 13.98 -2.57
CA PHE A 10 -32.19 12.85 -2.64
C PHE A 10 -30.84 13.24 -3.28
N SER A 11 -30.86 14.05 -4.34
CA SER A 11 -29.64 14.55 -4.98
C SER A 11 -28.84 15.50 -4.08
N VAL A 12 -29.52 16.36 -3.30
CA VAL A 12 -28.87 17.25 -2.33
C VAL A 12 -28.24 16.48 -1.17
N SER A 13 -28.84 15.37 -0.74
CA SER A 13 -28.28 14.51 0.33
C SER A 13 -27.08 13.69 -0.13
N LEU A 14 -26.96 13.39 -1.43
CA LEU A 14 -25.74 12.79 -2.00
C LEU A 14 -24.57 13.79 -2.06
N LEU A 15 -24.84 15.09 -2.24
CA LEU A 15 -23.83 16.14 -2.29
C LEU A 15 -23.23 16.48 -0.91
N THR A 16 -23.91 16.14 0.17
CA THR A 16 -23.43 16.35 1.56
C THR A 16 -22.79 15.10 2.17
N ALA A 17 -22.74 13.98 1.44
CA ALA A 17 -22.06 12.77 1.86
C ALA A 17 -20.54 13.01 1.91
N ARG A 18 -20.03 13.31 3.11
CA ARG A 18 -18.58 13.32 3.36
C ARG A 18 -18.15 11.91 3.70
N ALA A 19 -17.38 11.28 2.80
CA ALA A 19 -16.62 10.11 3.17
C ALA A 19 -15.64 10.53 4.29
N GLN A 20 -15.77 9.93 5.48
CA GLN A 20 -14.80 10.12 6.55
C GLN A 20 -13.51 9.43 6.11
N VAL A 21 -12.60 10.20 5.52
CA VAL A 21 -11.28 9.69 5.17
C VAL A 21 -10.40 9.79 6.41
N ASN A 22 -9.90 8.67 6.92
CA ASN A 22 -8.89 8.68 7.97
C ASN A 22 -7.55 9.07 7.33
N PRO A 23 -6.96 10.24 7.64
CA PRO A 23 -5.72 10.69 6.99
C PRO A 23 -4.54 9.74 7.23
N VAL A 24 -4.53 9.05 8.38
CA VAL A 24 -3.49 8.08 8.72
C VAL A 24 -3.61 6.84 7.84
N GLU A 25 -4.83 6.34 7.66
CA GLU A 25 -5.09 5.19 6.77
C GLU A 25 -4.76 5.54 5.32
N LEU A 26 -5.26 6.67 4.83
CA LEU A 26 -4.98 7.15 3.48
C LEU A 26 -3.49 7.34 3.21
N SER A 27 -2.75 7.95 4.16
CA SER A 27 -1.31 8.13 3.99
C SER A 27 -0.57 6.78 3.99
N GLY A 28 -1.01 5.81 4.80
CA GLY A 28 -0.49 4.44 4.77
C GLY A 28 -0.70 3.77 3.41
N ASP A 29 -1.93 3.85 2.88
CA ASP A 29 -2.34 3.31 1.58
C ASP A 29 -1.48 3.88 0.44
N ILE A 30 -1.18 5.18 0.48
CA ILE A 30 -0.34 5.83 -0.52
C ILE A 30 1.13 5.43 -0.35
N LEU A 31 1.68 5.59 0.86
CA LEU A 31 3.12 5.47 1.08
C LEU A 31 3.64 4.04 0.90
N HIS A 32 2.85 3.02 1.23
CA HIS A 32 3.28 1.63 1.04
C HIS A 32 3.52 1.25 -0.41
N LEU A 33 2.99 2.03 -1.37
CA LEU A 33 3.17 1.84 -2.80
C LEU A 33 4.13 2.89 -3.36
N ALA A 34 3.97 4.15 -2.94
CA ALA A 34 4.80 5.26 -3.41
C ALA A 34 6.29 5.05 -3.09
N ILE A 35 6.62 4.61 -1.87
CA ILE A 35 8.02 4.41 -1.45
C ILE A 35 8.70 3.30 -2.26
N PRO A 36 8.22 2.03 -2.27
CA PRO A 36 8.84 1.00 -3.09
C PRO A 36 8.72 1.28 -4.59
N GLY A 37 7.66 1.95 -5.05
CA GLY A 37 7.51 2.37 -6.44
C GLY A 37 8.59 3.37 -6.87
N ALA A 38 8.87 4.37 -6.04
CA ALA A 38 9.95 5.33 -6.28
C ALA A 38 11.32 4.64 -6.24
N ALA A 39 11.54 3.74 -5.28
CA ALA A 39 12.77 2.96 -5.17
C ALA A 39 12.98 2.00 -6.37
N PHE A 40 11.91 1.46 -6.95
CA PHE A 40 12.00 0.66 -8.17
C PHE A 40 12.27 1.55 -9.39
N ALA A 41 11.51 2.64 -9.54
CA ALA A 41 11.66 3.58 -10.65
C ALA A 41 13.08 4.16 -10.71
N SER A 42 13.68 4.45 -9.55
CA SER A 42 15.07 4.92 -9.50
C SER A 42 16.06 3.90 -10.05
N THR A 43 15.82 2.58 -9.88
CA THR A 43 16.68 1.54 -10.50
C THR A 43 16.61 1.53 -12.02
N LEU A 44 15.53 2.05 -12.62
CA LEU A 44 15.36 2.13 -14.07
C LEU A 44 15.91 3.44 -14.62
N ILE A 45 15.69 4.55 -13.89
CA ILE A 45 16.18 5.89 -14.27
C ILE A 45 17.71 5.93 -14.20
N TRP A 46 18.29 5.48 -13.08
CA TRP A 46 19.73 5.32 -12.90
C TRP A 46 20.11 3.86 -13.14
N SER A 47 19.72 3.35 -14.31
CA SER A 47 20.01 1.97 -14.67
C SER A 47 21.52 1.72 -14.76
N GLU A 48 21.94 0.64 -14.13
CA GLU A 48 23.28 0.08 -14.27
C GLU A 48 23.31 -0.84 -15.50
N GLU A 49 24.52 -1.14 -15.98
CA GLU A 49 24.70 -2.22 -16.96
C GLU A 49 24.00 -3.49 -16.46
N GLU A 50 23.31 -4.18 -17.38
CA GLU A 50 22.58 -5.43 -17.10
C GLU A 50 21.41 -5.32 -16.10
N TYR A 51 20.95 -4.11 -15.73
CA TYR A 51 19.81 -3.92 -14.80
C TYR A 51 20.02 -4.54 -13.42
N LYS A 52 21.27 -4.61 -12.95
CA LYS A 52 21.62 -5.22 -11.65
C LYS A 52 20.80 -4.67 -10.48
N GLY A 53 20.61 -3.35 -10.42
CA GLY A 53 19.79 -2.69 -9.40
C GLY A 53 18.32 -3.12 -9.41
N THR A 54 17.75 -3.25 -10.60
CA THR A 54 16.38 -3.74 -10.79
C THR A 54 16.25 -5.18 -10.31
N TRP A 55 17.23 -6.03 -10.60
CA TRP A 55 17.24 -7.42 -10.14
C TRP A 55 17.34 -7.53 -8.62
N GLN A 56 18.20 -6.72 -7.99
CA GLN A 56 18.29 -6.63 -6.53
C GLN A 56 16.95 -6.21 -5.90
N PHE A 57 16.27 -5.23 -6.51
CA PHE A 57 14.96 -4.80 -6.05
C PHE A 57 13.92 -5.92 -6.16
N ILE A 58 13.87 -6.60 -7.30
CA ILE A 58 12.94 -7.72 -7.53
C ILE A 58 13.13 -8.80 -6.47
N TRP A 59 14.38 -9.17 -6.16
CA TRP A 59 14.66 -10.15 -5.11
C TRP A 59 14.25 -9.65 -3.72
N ALA A 60 14.57 -8.40 -3.37
CA ALA A 60 14.18 -7.83 -2.09
C ALA A 60 12.64 -7.79 -1.92
N ALA A 61 11.93 -7.34 -2.95
CA ALA A 61 10.47 -7.29 -2.97
C ALA A 61 9.86 -8.70 -2.94
N GLY A 62 10.41 -9.64 -3.72
CA GLY A 62 9.97 -11.01 -3.81
C GLY A 62 10.10 -11.76 -2.48
N VAL A 63 11.29 -11.74 -1.89
CA VAL A 63 11.55 -12.37 -0.59
C VAL A 63 10.69 -11.73 0.51
N SER A 64 10.63 -10.40 0.57
CA SER A 64 9.80 -9.70 1.55
C SER A 64 8.32 -10.09 1.44
N THR A 65 7.80 -10.20 0.21
CA THR A 65 6.42 -10.63 -0.05
C THR A 65 6.20 -12.07 0.41
N VAL A 66 7.07 -13.01 0.00
CA VAL A 66 6.96 -14.43 0.40
C VAL A 66 7.00 -14.58 1.91
N VAL A 67 7.94 -13.91 2.59
CA VAL A 67 8.03 -13.95 4.06
C VAL A 67 6.79 -13.35 4.71
N THR A 68 6.32 -12.20 4.22
CA THR A 68 5.14 -11.51 4.77
C THR A 68 3.89 -12.38 4.68
N TYR A 69 3.60 -12.91 3.49
CA TYR A 69 2.43 -13.76 3.29
C TYR A 69 2.60 -15.13 3.96
N GLY A 70 3.81 -15.71 3.90
CA GLY A 70 4.12 -16.95 4.61
C GLY A 70 3.84 -16.84 6.10
N LEU A 71 4.29 -15.75 6.75
CA LEU A 71 3.99 -15.50 8.16
C LEU A 71 2.52 -15.21 8.42
N LYS A 72 1.83 -14.48 7.51
CA LYS A 72 0.39 -14.22 7.60
C LYS A 72 -0.44 -15.48 7.68
N TYR A 73 -0.15 -16.44 6.81
CA TYR A 73 -0.84 -17.72 6.77
C TYR A 73 -0.38 -18.66 7.88
N ALA A 74 0.91 -18.65 8.24
CA ALA A 74 1.45 -19.52 9.30
C ALA A 74 0.96 -19.13 10.70
N ILE A 75 0.87 -17.84 11.01
CA ILE A 75 0.46 -17.35 12.34
C ILE A 75 -1.06 -17.21 12.44
N ASN A 76 -1.74 -16.95 11.32
CA ASN A 76 -3.19 -16.74 11.22
C ASN A 76 -3.81 -15.93 12.38
N LYS A 77 -3.20 -14.79 12.70
CA LYS A 77 -3.68 -13.94 13.78
C LYS A 77 -5.00 -13.25 13.37
N GLU A 78 -6.01 -13.32 14.23
CA GLU A 78 -7.26 -12.56 14.09
C GLU A 78 -7.03 -11.04 14.29
N ARG A 79 -7.70 -10.23 13.49
CA ARG A 79 -7.69 -8.77 13.55
C ARG A 79 -8.68 -8.28 14.59
N PRO A 80 -8.53 -7.04 15.10
CA PRO A 80 -9.49 -6.45 16.03
C PRO A 80 -10.93 -6.37 15.51
N ASN A 81 -11.13 -6.43 14.18
CA ASN A 81 -12.45 -6.44 13.53
C ASN A 81 -12.96 -7.86 13.18
N GLY A 82 -12.28 -8.92 13.61
CA GLY A 82 -12.67 -10.32 13.35
C GLY A 82 -12.19 -10.91 12.02
N GLU A 83 -11.44 -10.16 11.20
CA GLU A 83 -10.84 -10.68 9.97
C GLU A 83 -9.55 -11.47 10.26
N GLU A 84 -9.15 -12.34 9.33
CA GLU A 84 -7.94 -13.16 9.47
C GLU A 84 -6.64 -12.46 8.98
N HIS A 85 -5.50 -13.10 9.25
CA HIS A 85 -4.18 -12.72 8.75
C HIS A 85 -3.68 -11.31 9.15
N ALA A 86 -3.88 -10.93 10.42
CA ALA A 86 -3.49 -9.63 10.97
C ALA A 86 -1.98 -9.38 10.94
N PHE A 87 -1.18 -10.42 11.20
CA PHE A 87 0.27 -10.29 11.41
C PHE A 87 1.08 -11.06 10.37
N PRO A 88 2.17 -10.49 9.82
CA PRO A 88 2.62 -9.10 9.95
C PRO A 88 1.81 -8.11 9.07
N SER A 89 2.04 -6.80 9.22
CA SER A 89 1.42 -5.77 8.37
C SER A 89 2.04 -5.75 6.96
N GLY A 90 1.21 -5.90 5.93
CA GLY A 90 1.66 -5.82 4.53
C GLY A 90 2.06 -4.39 4.12
N HIS A 91 1.36 -3.38 4.64
CA HIS A 91 1.68 -1.96 4.43
C HIS A 91 3.09 -1.65 4.93
N ALA A 92 3.36 -2.00 6.20
CA ALA A 92 4.67 -1.78 6.80
C ALA A 92 5.76 -2.56 6.04
N SER A 93 5.52 -3.83 5.75
CA SER A 93 6.50 -4.67 5.05
C SER A 93 6.93 -4.08 3.70
N ARG A 94 5.99 -3.63 2.85
CA ARG A 94 6.31 -3.04 1.56
C ARG A 94 6.98 -1.67 1.67
N ALA A 95 6.47 -0.82 2.56
CA ALA A 95 7.03 0.51 2.79
C ALA A 95 8.49 0.42 3.26
N PHE A 96 8.76 -0.38 4.29
CA PHE A 96 10.09 -0.54 4.85
C PHE A 96 11.03 -1.34 3.93
N MET A 97 10.55 -2.30 3.14
CA MET A 97 11.36 -2.94 2.11
C MET A 97 11.85 -1.90 1.09
N GLY A 98 10.95 -1.05 0.57
CA GLY A 98 11.31 0.01 -0.38
C GLY A 98 12.27 1.04 0.22
N ALA A 99 12.00 1.48 1.45
CA ALA A 99 12.86 2.42 2.16
C ALA A 99 14.26 1.83 2.44
N ALA A 100 14.33 0.59 2.93
CA ALA A 100 15.59 -0.08 3.20
C ALA A 100 16.40 -0.33 1.92
N PHE A 101 15.74 -0.69 0.82
CA PHE A 101 16.38 -0.80 -0.48
C PHE A 101 16.98 0.54 -0.93
N ALA A 102 16.19 1.62 -0.86
CA ALA A 102 16.64 2.95 -1.24
C ALA A 102 17.83 3.41 -0.39
N GLN A 103 17.73 3.28 0.93
CA GLN A 103 18.81 3.61 1.87
C GLN A 103 20.08 2.80 1.56
N ARG A 104 19.94 1.48 1.33
CA ARG A 104 21.09 0.61 1.06
C ARG A 104 21.78 0.94 -0.26
N LYS A 105 21.01 1.37 -1.27
CA LYS A 105 21.51 1.62 -2.63
C LYS A 105 22.03 3.04 -2.83
N PHE A 106 21.37 4.03 -2.24
CA PHE A 106 21.62 5.45 -2.52
C PHE A 106 22.21 6.23 -1.33
N GLY A 107 22.18 5.69 -0.11
CA GLY A 107 22.61 6.37 1.11
C GLY A 107 21.50 7.20 1.73
#